data_AF-A0A3R6VNY3-F1
#
_entry.id   AF-A0A3R6VNY3-F1
#
_cell.length_a   1.000
_cell.length_b   1.000
_cell.length_c   1.000
_cell.angle_alpha   90.00
_cell.angle_beta   90.00
_cell.angle_gamma   90.00
#
_symmetry.space_group_name_H-M   'P 1'
#
loop_
_entity.id
_entity.type
_entity.pdbx_description
1 polymer ?
#
loop_
_entity_poly.entity_id
_entity_poly.type
_entity_poly.pdbx_seq_one_letter_code
_entity_poly.pdbx_strand_id
1 'polypeptide(L)'
;MKLSYNKVFDRYTMSFSDKLAEFSYSLYRTLRLQLAKIFPLSEHEKYRFDDDPFSKEKSADMPQGFDYIKKESVNGFVKLDYIDLYDYLPKEDLPKFIKELKKCVRRNKITSFGAFRSREDIDKIDNFGRYYDGQAFTHILSVRFRKNEKLQQSCSDISVSLRNLSATFLLVQYRVYITKEFNAKIAEVCKEKYSGYTTVYRQFNTPWYAVKKFGRSSHTGNNVRQEKIYKMISQLKWQILKEIRKTYSVYFWEDGIFTPTFETYSTNIRPSNERRNLEFWDSMSFDRVADYAPTYNACVCWDYKHGENEGLRLSAFCGGNYSKDDHLPEIAHHDISDIYGGYLTAATLEYVADRDIAICNKKNQQSD
;
A
#
# COMPACT_ATOMS: atom_id res chain seq x y z
N MET A 1 -6.02 2.72 21.50
CA MET A 1 -4.65 2.16 21.38
C MET A 1 -3.85 3.05 20.44
N LYS A 2 -2.59 3.41 20.72
CA LYS A 2 -1.83 4.30 19.83
C LYS A 2 -1.21 3.51 18.67
N LEU A 3 -1.63 3.81 17.44
CA LEU A 3 -1.04 3.25 16.22
C LEU A 3 0.45 3.58 16.11
N SER A 4 1.24 2.59 15.68
CA SER A 4 2.65 2.76 15.35
C SER A 4 2.97 2.08 14.03
N TYR A 5 3.96 2.61 13.31
CA TYR A 5 4.35 2.11 11.98
C TYR A 5 4.64 0.61 12.00
N ASN A 6 5.43 0.14 12.98
CA ASN A 6 5.83 -1.26 13.09
C ASN A 6 4.68 -2.21 13.47
N LYS A 7 3.55 -1.69 13.98
CA LYS A 7 2.34 -2.50 14.26
C LYS A 7 1.42 -2.58 13.05
N VAL A 8 1.36 -1.50 12.27
CA VAL A 8 0.54 -1.47 11.04
C VAL A 8 1.22 -2.24 9.92
N PHE A 9 2.48 -1.93 9.64
CA PHE A 9 3.23 -2.48 8.52
C PHE A 9 4.30 -3.46 9.01
N ASP A 10 3.87 -4.59 9.57
CA ASP A 10 4.73 -5.56 10.25
C ASP A 10 5.22 -6.71 9.36
N ARG A 11 4.64 -6.90 8.17
CA ARG A 11 4.92 -8.00 7.22
C ARG A 11 6.39 -8.39 7.04
N TYR A 12 7.31 -7.42 7.03
CA TYR A 12 8.76 -7.65 6.88
C TYR A 12 9.57 -7.09 8.07
N THR A 13 8.93 -6.91 9.22
CA THR A 13 9.56 -6.41 10.44
C THR A 13 10.02 -7.58 11.30
N MET A 14 11.34 -7.68 11.51
CA MET A 14 11.92 -8.68 12.42
C MET A 14 11.93 -8.18 13.86
N SER A 15 11.54 -9.02 14.81
CA SER A 15 11.71 -8.72 16.23
C SER A 15 13.19 -8.72 16.61
N PHE A 16 13.51 -8.13 17.77
CA PHE A 16 14.88 -8.19 18.32
C PHE A 16 15.34 -9.64 18.51
N SER A 17 14.45 -10.52 18.96
CA SER A 17 14.77 -11.93 19.17
C SER A 17 15.00 -12.68 17.86
N ASP A 18 14.36 -12.28 16.76
CA ASP A 18 14.60 -12.86 15.43
C ASP A 18 15.97 -12.45 14.88
N LYS A 19 16.37 -11.19 15.08
CA LYS A 19 17.72 -10.72 14.72
C LYS A 19 18.80 -11.48 15.49
N LEU A 20 18.61 -11.72 16.78
CA LEU A 20 19.52 -12.54 17.59
C LEU A 20 19.60 -13.99 17.09
N ALA A 21 18.48 -14.54 16.64
CA ALA A 21 18.42 -15.89 16.10
C ALA A 21 19.19 -16.01 14.79
N GLU A 22 19.00 -15.08 13.85
CA GLU A 22 19.77 -15.02 12.60
C GLU A 22 21.27 -14.90 12.89
N PHE A 23 21.65 -14.00 13.78
CA PHE A 23 23.05 -13.82 14.17
C PHE A 23 23.64 -15.11 14.76
N SER A 24 22.92 -15.73 15.71
CA SER A 24 23.36 -16.95 16.38
C SER A 24 23.50 -18.12 15.41
N TYR A 25 22.55 -18.26 14.47
CA TYR A 25 22.61 -19.27 13.43
C TYR A 25 23.79 -19.04 12.48
N SER A 26 24.00 -17.79 12.04
CA SER A 26 25.12 -17.42 11.16
C SER A 26 26.47 -17.73 11.81
N LEU A 27 26.63 -17.38 13.09
CA LEU A 27 27.81 -17.71 13.88
C LEU A 27 28.00 -19.23 14.01
N TYR A 28 26.94 -19.96 14.36
CA TYR A 28 26.98 -21.43 14.46
C TYR A 28 27.36 -22.09 13.14
N ARG A 29 26.74 -21.70 12.01
CA ARG A 29 27.07 -22.20 10.67
C ARG A 29 28.54 -21.95 10.34
N THR A 30 29.01 -20.73 10.55
CA THR A 30 30.39 -20.34 10.25
C THR A 30 31.40 -21.18 11.03
N LEU A 31 31.21 -21.29 12.35
CA LEU A 31 32.08 -22.10 13.21
C LEU A 31 32.03 -23.59 12.82
N ARG A 32 30.83 -24.11 12.54
CA ARG A 32 30.65 -25.53 12.21
C ARG A 32 31.28 -25.91 10.88
N LEU A 33 31.21 -25.04 9.88
CA LEU A 33 31.88 -25.20 8.58
C LEU A 33 33.41 -25.13 8.71
N GLN A 34 33.94 -24.25 9.57
CA GLN A 34 35.39 -24.20 9.83
C GLN A 34 35.88 -25.49 10.50
N LEU A 35 35.13 -26.00 11.49
CA LEU A 35 35.44 -27.24 12.19
C LEU A 35 35.18 -28.50 11.36
N ALA A 36 34.49 -28.39 10.21
CA ALA A 36 34.19 -29.53 9.34
C ALA A 36 35.43 -30.29 8.84
N LYS A 37 36.58 -29.60 8.80
CA LYS A 37 37.88 -30.20 8.44
C LYS A 37 38.40 -31.20 9.47
N ILE A 38 37.99 -31.07 10.73
CA ILE A 38 38.41 -31.91 11.86
C ILE A 38 37.28 -32.87 12.25
N PHE A 39 36.05 -32.35 12.34
CA PHE A 39 34.85 -33.10 12.66
C PHE A 39 33.90 -33.05 11.46
N PRO A 40 33.80 -34.12 10.65
CA PRO A 40 32.95 -34.12 9.46
C PRO A 40 31.51 -33.70 9.75
N LEU A 41 30.87 -33.04 8.79
CA LEU A 41 29.46 -32.67 8.88
C LEU A 41 28.57 -33.92 8.81
N SER A 42 27.58 -34.01 9.68
CA SER A 42 26.49 -34.97 9.51
C SER A 42 25.69 -34.68 8.23
N GLU A 43 24.98 -35.65 7.68
CA GLU A 43 24.12 -35.43 6.50
C GLU A 43 23.09 -34.31 6.75
N HIS A 44 22.50 -34.28 7.94
CA HIS A 44 21.57 -33.23 8.34
C HIS A 44 22.21 -31.84 8.33
N GLU A 45 23.46 -31.71 8.80
CA GLU A 45 24.20 -30.45 8.76
C GLU A 45 24.58 -30.06 7.33
N LYS A 46 24.96 -31.02 6.48
CA LYS A 46 25.24 -30.76 5.06
C LYS A 46 24.00 -30.19 4.37
N TYR A 47 22.84 -30.85 4.51
CA TYR A 47 21.59 -30.38 3.95
C TYR A 47 21.19 -28.99 4.48
N ARG A 48 21.35 -28.75 5.79
CA ARG A 48 21.01 -27.48 6.42
C ARG A 48 21.91 -26.32 5.98
N PHE A 49 23.20 -26.58 5.74
CA PHE A 49 24.16 -25.54 5.37
C PHE A 49 24.32 -25.33 3.87
N ASP A 50 23.85 -26.26 3.04
CA ASP A 50 23.85 -26.08 1.58
C ASP A 50 22.87 -24.98 1.17
N ASP A 51 23.25 -24.07 0.29
CA ASP A 51 22.40 -22.93 -0.07
C ASP A 51 21.24 -23.40 -0.95
N ASP A 52 20.02 -23.05 -0.54
CA ASP A 52 18.81 -23.41 -1.28
C ASP A 52 18.87 -22.91 -2.74
N PRO A 53 18.63 -23.77 -3.74
CA PRO A 53 18.58 -23.34 -5.15
C PRO A 53 17.62 -22.17 -5.41
N PHE A 54 16.51 -22.08 -4.69
CA PHE A 54 15.54 -20.98 -4.83
C PHE A 54 16.12 -19.63 -4.39
N SER A 55 17.03 -19.61 -3.42
CA SER A 55 17.72 -18.38 -3.00
C SER A 55 18.69 -17.84 -4.05
N LYS A 56 19.08 -18.67 -5.02
CA LYS A 56 19.94 -18.29 -6.15
C LYS A 56 19.14 -17.75 -7.33
N GLU A 57 17.81 -17.88 -7.31
CA GLU A 57 16.93 -17.37 -8.35
C GLU A 57 16.90 -15.85 -8.32
N LYS A 58 17.24 -15.23 -9.47
CA LYS A 58 17.22 -13.78 -9.62
C LYS A 58 15.80 -13.28 -9.90
N SER A 59 15.55 -12.01 -9.62
CA SER A 59 14.26 -11.39 -9.95
C SER A 59 13.97 -11.44 -11.46
N ALA A 60 12.69 -11.52 -11.81
CA ALA A 60 12.19 -11.44 -13.18
C ALA A 60 12.56 -10.09 -13.81
N ASP A 61 12.82 -10.10 -15.12
CA ASP A 61 13.01 -8.86 -15.89
C ASP A 61 11.72 -8.05 -15.92
N MET A 62 11.86 -6.73 -15.98
CA MET A 62 10.72 -5.87 -16.30
C MET A 62 10.27 -6.17 -17.74
N PRO A 63 8.98 -6.50 -17.96
CA PRO A 63 8.47 -6.78 -19.29
C PRO A 63 8.63 -5.59 -20.24
N GLN A 64 8.69 -5.87 -21.54
CA GLN A 64 8.60 -4.83 -22.55
C GLN A 64 7.20 -4.21 -22.54
N GLY A 65 7.16 -2.90 -22.77
CA GLY A 65 5.92 -2.18 -23.01
C GLY A 65 5.56 -2.15 -24.50
N PHE A 66 4.41 -1.57 -24.80
CA PHE A 66 3.95 -1.38 -26.17
C PHE A 66 3.52 0.06 -26.42
N ASP A 67 4.01 0.66 -27.52
CA ASP A 67 3.53 1.94 -28.02
C ASP A 67 2.41 1.70 -29.03
N TYR A 68 1.18 2.07 -28.68
CA TYR A 68 0.02 1.85 -29.53
C TYR A 68 -0.08 2.77 -30.74
N ILE A 69 0.53 3.96 -30.66
CA ILE A 69 0.54 4.91 -31.76
C ILE A 69 1.51 4.42 -32.84
N LYS A 70 2.70 4.01 -32.42
CA LYS A 70 3.76 3.53 -33.33
C LYS A 70 3.66 2.04 -33.66
N LYS A 71 2.86 1.29 -32.90
CA LYS A 71 2.70 -0.17 -32.99
C LYS A 71 4.02 -0.93 -32.83
N GLU A 72 4.87 -0.48 -31.90
CA GLU A 72 6.19 -1.07 -31.66
C GLU A 72 6.42 -1.45 -30.18
N SER A 73 7.35 -2.39 -29.96
CA SER A 73 7.83 -2.72 -28.62
C SER A 73 8.71 -1.58 -28.11
N VAL A 74 8.45 -1.15 -26.87
CA VAL A 74 9.21 -0.09 -26.20
C VAL A 74 9.59 -0.53 -24.79
N ASN A 75 10.48 0.21 -24.13
CA ASN A 75 10.79 -0.06 -22.74
C ASN A 75 9.53 0.04 -21.87
N GLY A 76 9.31 -0.99 -21.04
CA GLY A 76 8.23 -1.00 -20.06
C GLY A 76 8.40 0.08 -19.00
N PHE A 77 7.30 0.54 -18.41
CA PHE A 77 7.32 1.35 -17.20
C PHE A 77 6.17 0.98 -16.27
N VAL A 78 6.38 1.25 -14.98
CA VAL A 78 5.34 1.23 -13.94
C VAL A 78 5.43 2.56 -13.21
N LYS A 79 4.32 3.28 -13.15
CA LYS A 79 4.22 4.58 -12.51
C LYS A 79 3.07 4.54 -11.52
N LEU A 80 3.32 4.91 -10.27
CA LEU A 80 2.27 5.16 -9.30
C LEU A 80 1.77 6.60 -9.52
N ASP A 81 0.51 6.77 -9.88
CA ASP A 81 -0.05 8.09 -10.18
C ASP A 81 -0.59 8.75 -8.92
N TYR A 82 -1.37 8.00 -8.14
CA TYR A 82 -1.90 8.48 -6.88
C TYR A 82 -2.21 7.34 -5.90
N ILE A 83 -2.25 7.71 -4.62
CA ILE A 83 -2.71 6.87 -3.51
C ILE A 83 -3.95 7.53 -2.93
N ASP A 84 -5.07 6.80 -2.92
CA ASP A 84 -6.27 7.19 -2.20
C ASP A 84 -6.25 6.58 -0.80
N LEU A 85 -6.54 7.41 0.19
CA LEU A 85 -6.80 7.01 1.57
C LEU A 85 -8.26 7.34 1.88
N TYR A 86 -8.98 6.38 2.47
CA TYR A 86 -10.42 6.54 2.73
C TYR A 86 -10.74 6.54 4.21
N ASP A 87 -11.49 7.54 4.65
CA ASP A 87 -11.97 7.60 6.02
C ASP A 87 -13.50 7.67 6.05
N TYR A 88 -14.10 7.27 7.16
CA TYR A 88 -15.52 7.49 7.38
C TYR A 88 -15.71 8.75 8.22
N LEU A 89 -16.78 9.50 7.96
CA LEU A 89 -17.12 10.73 8.66
C LEU A 89 -18.57 10.66 9.14
N PRO A 90 -18.83 10.64 10.46
CA PRO A 90 -20.17 10.81 10.99
C PRO A 90 -20.79 12.12 10.48
N LYS A 91 -22.03 12.07 10.00
CA LYS A 91 -22.71 13.26 9.45
C LYS A 91 -22.88 14.36 10.50
N GLU A 92 -23.00 14.02 11.78
CA GLU A 92 -23.01 15.02 12.87
C GLU A 92 -21.71 15.84 12.96
N ASP A 93 -20.58 15.27 12.52
CA ASP A 93 -19.27 15.91 12.59
C ASP A 93 -18.92 16.68 11.32
N LEU A 94 -19.82 16.76 10.35
CA LEU A 94 -19.64 17.53 9.12
C LEU A 94 -19.32 19.02 9.37
N PRO A 95 -19.94 19.73 10.34
CA PRO A 95 -19.55 21.10 10.66
C PRO A 95 -18.10 21.22 11.17
N LYS A 96 -17.61 20.21 11.88
CA LYS A 96 -16.21 20.14 12.33
C LYS A 96 -15.29 19.90 11.13
N PHE A 97 -15.64 18.97 10.25
CA PHE A 97 -14.88 18.70 9.02
C PHE A 97 -14.75 19.94 8.12
N ILE A 98 -15.80 20.75 7.98
CA ILE A 98 -15.74 22.02 7.22
C ILE A 98 -14.69 22.99 7.81
N LYS A 99 -14.58 23.08 9.14
CA LYS A 99 -13.54 23.88 9.79
C LYS A 99 -12.14 23.33 9.49
N GLU A 100 -11.99 22.02 9.41
CA GLU A 100 -10.74 21.35 9.05
C GLU A 100 -10.36 21.56 7.58
N LEU A 101 -11.32 21.57 6.64
CA LEU A 101 -11.11 21.97 5.23
C LEU A 101 -10.57 23.40 5.14
N LYS A 102 -11.20 24.35 5.85
CA LYS A 102 -10.72 25.76 5.95
C LYS A 102 -9.29 25.83 6.50
N LYS A 103 -8.96 25.03 7.52
CA LYS A 103 -7.61 24.90 8.07
C LYS A 103 -6.61 24.34 7.05
N CYS A 104 -7.01 23.34 6.25
CA CYS A 104 -6.17 22.74 5.21
C CYS A 104 -5.70 23.78 4.19
N VAL A 105 -6.65 24.58 3.71
CA VAL A 105 -6.43 25.63 2.72
C VAL A 105 -5.55 26.75 3.24
N ARG A 106 -5.67 27.10 4.53
CA ARG A 106 -4.77 28.09 5.15
C ARG A 106 -3.33 27.58 5.25
N ARG A 107 -3.14 26.27 5.42
CA ARG A 107 -1.81 25.65 5.55
C ARG A 107 -1.11 25.41 4.21
N ASN A 108 -1.88 25.17 3.16
CA ASN A 108 -1.40 24.73 1.86
C ASN A 108 -1.67 25.77 0.76
N LYS A 109 -1.20 25.51 -0.46
CA LYS A 109 -1.47 26.38 -1.61
C LYS A 109 -2.66 25.80 -2.38
N ILE A 110 -3.73 26.58 -2.54
CA ILE A 110 -4.91 26.17 -3.34
C ILE A 110 -4.50 25.98 -4.80
N THR A 111 -5.00 24.92 -5.43
CA THR A 111 -4.87 24.72 -6.88
C THR A 111 -5.98 25.47 -7.62
N SER A 112 -5.71 25.92 -8.84
CA SER A 112 -6.69 26.65 -9.68
C SER A 112 -7.87 25.82 -10.18
N PHE A 113 -7.98 24.55 -9.78
CA PHE A 113 -8.97 23.59 -10.26
C PHE A 113 -9.88 23.11 -9.10
N GLY A 114 -11.13 22.76 -9.41
CA GLY A 114 -12.14 22.33 -8.43
C GLY A 114 -13.33 23.27 -8.31
N ALA A 115 -14.31 22.89 -7.47
CA ALA A 115 -15.50 23.70 -7.17
C ALA A 115 -15.16 24.92 -6.29
N PHE A 116 -14.21 24.77 -5.37
CA PHE A 116 -13.76 25.85 -4.49
C PHE A 116 -12.30 26.22 -4.81
N ARG A 117 -12.11 27.32 -5.56
CA ARG A 117 -10.80 27.69 -6.18
C ARG A 117 -10.05 28.79 -5.42
N SER A 118 -10.73 29.44 -4.48
CA SER A 118 -10.18 30.52 -3.66
C SER A 118 -10.48 30.31 -2.17
N ARG A 119 -9.87 31.12 -1.30
CA ARG A 119 -10.16 31.06 0.14
C ARG A 119 -11.58 31.52 0.42
N GLU A 120 -12.00 32.53 -0.32
CA GLU A 120 -13.32 33.14 -0.28
C GLU A 120 -14.41 32.13 -0.66
N ASP A 121 -14.15 31.26 -1.65
CA ASP A 121 -15.08 30.20 -2.05
C ASP A 121 -15.28 29.18 -0.92
N ILE A 122 -14.19 28.81 -0.23
CA ILE A 122 -14.23 27.83 0.86
C ILE A 122 -14.90 28.42 2.10
N ASP A 123 -14.77 29.72 2.32
CA ASP A 123 -15.47 30.39 3.42
C ASP A 123 -17.00 30.39 3.23
N LYS A 124 -17.47 30.31 1.98
CA LYS A 124 -18.90 30.21 1.59
C LYS A 124 -19.47 28.79 1.62
N ILE A 125 -18.70 27.77 2.00
CA ILE A 125 -19.22 26.40 2.15
C ILE A 125 -20.30 26.41 3.24
N ASP A 126 -21.56 26.23 2.83
CA ASP A 126 -22.71 26.03 3.71
C ASP A 126 -22.93 24.53 3.92
N ASN A 127 -22.69 24.04 5.15
CA ASN A 127 -22.97 22.75 5.81
C ASN A 127 -23.09 21.45 4.98
N PHE A 128 -22.78 21.46 3.68
CA PHE A 128 -23.10 20.49 2.63
C PHE A 128 -24.51 19.86 2.69
N GLY A 129 -25.42 20.39 3.52
CA GLY A 129 -26.68 19.74 3.93
C GLY A 129 -27.74 19.59 2.84
N ARG A 130 -27.54 20.22 1.67
CA ARG A 130 -28.36 20.03 0.47
C ARG A 130 -27.63 19.33 -0.68
N TYR A 131 -26.32 19.09 -0.55
CA TYR A 131 -25.46 18.67 -1.67
C TYR A 131 -25.14 17.18 -1.70
N TYR A 132 -25.42 16.43 -0.62
CA TYR A 132 -24.72 15.16 -0.38
C TYR A 132 -25.60 13.92 -0.18
N ASP A 133 -26.58 13.71 -1.06
CA ASP A 133 -27.30 12.42 -1.16
C ASP A 133 -26.89 11.60 -2.40
N GLY A 134 -25.83 12.03 -3.07
CA GLY A 134 -25.32 11.37 -4.28
C GLY A 134 -24.48 10.13 -3.98
N GLN A 135 -24.52 9.17 -4.90
CA GLN A 135 -23.65 7.99 -4.89
C GLN A 135 -22.29 8.23 -5.57
N ALA A 136 -22.06 9.37 -6.20
CA ALA A 136 -20.78 9.72 -6.82
C ALA A 136 -19.92 10.52 -5.84
N PHE A 137 -18.59 10.41 -5.98
CA PHE A 137 -17.70 11.31 -5.26
C PHE A 137 -17.87 12.74 -5.77
N THR A 138 -17.99 13.67 -4.84
CA THR A 138 -17.97 15.11 -5.15
C THR A 138 -16.63 15.64 -4.71
N HIS A 139 -15.86 16.09 -5.68
CA HIS A 139 -14.65 16.83 -5.46
C HIS A 139 -14.95 18.11 -4.67
N ILE A 140 -14.24 18.33 -3.57
CA ILE A 140 -14.35 19.54 -2.77
C ILE A 140 -13.19 20.46 -3.09
N LEU A 141 -11.97 20.06 -2.76
CA LEU A 141 -10.81 20.91 -2.92
C LEU A 141 -9.57 20.12 -3.30
N SER A 142 -8.64 20.81 -3.94
CA SER A 142 -7.29 20.34 -4.19
C SER A 142 -6.28 21.38 -3.71
N VAL A 143 -5.26 20.93 -2.99
CA VAL A 143 -4.19 21.79 -2.48
C VAL A 143 -2.82 21.16 -2.68
N ARG A 144 -1.83 21.98 -2.97
CA ARG A 144 -0.42 21.59 -3.01
C ARG A 144 0.17 21.62 -1.62
N PHE A 145 0.86 20.55 -1.22
CA PHE A 145 1.58 20.53 0.04
C PHE A 145 2.59 21.68 0.09
N ARG A 146 2.61 22.47 1.19
CA ARG A 146 3.56 23.60 1.33
C ARG A 146 4.59 23.43 2.44
N LYS A 147 4.21 22.82 3.57
CA LYS A 147 4.97 22.87 4.83
C LYS A 147 5.69 21.57 5.20
N ASN A 148 5.94 20.68 4.24
CA ASN A 148 6.62 19.41 4.47
C ASN A 148 7.52 19.06 3.27
N GLU A 149 8.75 19.56 3.30
CA GLU A 149 9.72 19.39 2.20
C GLU A 149 10.01 17.92 1.89
N LYS A 150 10.10 17.07 2.92
CA LYS A 150 10.33 15.64 2.73
C LYS A 150 9.17 14.96 2.01
N LEU A 151 7.93 15.28 2.37
CA LEU A 151 6.75 14.74 1.70
C LEU A 151 6.61 15.30 0.28
N GLN A 152 6.96 16.57 0.05
CA GLN A 152 6.94 17.20 -1.28
C GLN A 152 7.87 16.54 -2.30
N GLN A 153 8.96 15.90 -1.85
CA GLN A 153 9.81 15.10 -2.73
C GLN A 153 9.08 13.85 -3.26
N SER A 154 7.99 13.43 -2.61
CA SER A 154 7.26 12.20 -2.96
C SER A 154 5.83 12.43 -3.42
N CYS A 155 5.18 13.49 -2.95
CA CYS A 155 3.80 13.84 -3.25
C CYS A 155 3.67 15.31 -3.64
N SER A 156 2.89 15.63 -4.68
CA SER A 156 2.70 17.00 -5.12
C SER A 156 1.49 17.66 -4.45
N ASP A 157 0.33 17.04 -4.60
CA ASP A 157 -0.96 17.63 -4.26
C ASP A 157 -1.84 16.60 -3.51
N ILE A 158 -2.80 17.10 -2.74
CA ILE A 158 -3.87 16.33 -2.13
C ILE A 158 -5.21 16.88 -2.59
N SER A 159 -6.07 15.99 -3.06
CA SER A 159 -7.46 16.26 -3.36
C SER A 159 -8.35 15.60 -2.30
N VAL A 160 -9.39 16.32 -1.89
CA VAL A 160 -10.37 15.87 -0.92
C VAL A 160 -11.73 15.81 -1.59
N SER A 161 -12.35 14.64 -1.53
CA SER A 161 -13.69 14.38 -2.03
C SER A 161 -14.54 13.75 -0.94
N LEU A 162 -15.85 13.96 -0.99
CA LEU A 162 -16.81 13.23 -0.17
C LEU A 162 -17.59 12.24 -1.05
N ARG A 163 -18.29 11.28 -0.44
CA ARG A 163 -19.33 10.41 -1.02
C ARG A 163 -20.31 10.02 0.10
N ASN A 164 -21.59 9.78 -0.21
CA ASN A 164 -22.53 9.25 0.79
C ASN A 164 -22.24 7.76 1.00
N LEU A 165 -22.04 7.33 2.25
CA LEU A 165 -21.78 5.93 2.58
C LEU A 165 -23.04 5.25 3.14
N SER A 166 -23.74 5.91 4.06
CA SER A 166 -24.96 5.41 4.68
C SER A 166 -25.85 6.57 5.16
N ALA A 167 -26.95 6.26 5.84
CA ALA A 167 -27.78 7.27 6.49
C ALA A 167 -26.99 8.11 7.52
N THR A 168 -26.00 7.52 8.20
CA THR A 168 -25.22 8.12 9.29
C THR A 168 -23.81 8.56 8.89
N PHE A 169 -23.20 7.90 7.90
CA PHE A 169 -21.80 8.14 7.55
C PHE A 169 -21.63 8.69 6.13
N LEU A 170 -20.64 9.57 6.01
CA LEU A 170 -20.03 9.95 4.74
C LEU A 170 -18.70 9.20 4.58
N LEU A 171 -18.29 9.06 3.33
CA LEU A 171 -16.99 8.58 2.92
C LEU A 171 -16.13 9.77 2.52
N VAL A 172 -14.95 9.92 3.13
CA VAL A 172 -13.95 10.91 2.77
C VAL A 172 -12.84 10.25 1.98
N GLN A 173 -12.56 10.75 0.78
CA GLN A 173 -11.40 10.34 -0.01
C GLN A 173 -10.33 11.43 0.05
N TYR A 174 -9.12 11.01 0.41
CA TYR A 174 -7.90 11.79 0.33
C TYR A 174 -7.03 11.24 -0.80
N ARG A 175 -7.16 11.80 -2.00
CA ARG A 175 -6.34 11.43 -3.17
C ARG A 175 -5.03 12.18 -3.14
N VAL A 176 -3.91 11.46 -3.08
CA VAL A 176 -2.57 12.05 -3.03
C VAL A 176 -1.79 11.73 -4.30
N TYR A 177 -1.38 12.77 -5.02
CA TYR A 177 -0.67 12.64 -6.29
C TYR A 177 0.83 12.46 -6.07
N ILE A 178 1.42 11.51 -6.80
CA ILE A 178 2.82 11.11 -6.64
C ILE A 178 3.73 11.84 -7.63
N THR A 179 4.90 12.27 -7.14
CA THR A 179 5.84 13.05 -7.93
C THR A 179 6.65 12.19 -8.91
N LYS A 180 7.34 12.86 -9.84
CA LYS A 180 8.26 12.20 -10.77
C LYS A 180 9.48 11.63 -10.05
N GLU A 181 9.95 12.30 -9.01
CA GLU A 181 11.12 11.92 -8.22
C GLU A 181 10.88 10.61 -7.45
N PHE A 182 9.68 10.40 -6.91
CA PHE A 182 9.35 9.12 -6.29
C PHE A 182 9.14 8.01 -7.31
N ASN A 183 8.51 8.33 -8.45
CA ASN A 183 8.37 7.37 -9.55
C ASN A 183 9.71 6.95 -10.16
N ALA A 184 10.74 7.80 -10.13
CA ALA A 184 12.10 7.42 -10.52
C ALA A 184 12.64 6.29 -9.62
N LYS A 185 12.38 6.35 -8.31
CA LYS A 185 12.77 5.28 -7.36
C LYS A 185 12.00 3.99 -7.62
N ILE A 186 10.70 4.08 -7.94
CA ILE A 186 9.92 2.90 -8.37
C ILE A 186 10.55 2.28 -9.62
N ALA A 187 10.89 3.09 -10.62
CA ALA A 187 11.48 2.62 -11.87
C ALA A 187 12.86 1.96 -11.66
N GLU A 188 13.68 2.49 -10.76
CA GLU A 188 14.95 1.86 -10.34
C GLU A 188 14.71 0.46 -9.76
N VAL A 189 13.78 0.33 -8.81
CA VAL A 189 13.44 -0.97 -8.20
C VAL A 189 12.86 -1.96 -9.21
N CYS A 190 12.07 -1.49 -10.17
CA CYS A 190 11.51 -2.35 -11.24
C CYS A 190 12.62 -2.93 -12.14
N LYS A 191 13.64 -2.13 -12.46
CA LYS A 191 14.70 -2.49 -13.41
C LYS A 191 15.86 -3.26 -12.76
N GLU A 192 16.09 -3.06 -11.47
CA GLU A 192 17.18 -3.72 -10.76
C GLU A 192 16.99 -5.25 -10.73
N LYS A 193 18.10 -5.96 -10.86
CA LYS A 193 18.17 -7.42 -10.72
C LYS A 193 18.59 -7.77 -9.31
N TYR A 194 17.66 -8.36 -8.57
CA TYR A 194 17.89 -8.79 -7.20
C TYR A 194 18.28 -10.26 -7.16
N SER A 195 19.24 -10.57 -6.30
CA SER A 195 19.53 -11.94 -5.89
C SER A 195 18.66 -12.29 -4.68
N GLY A 196 18.23 -13.54 -4.59
CA GLY A 196 17.52 -14.04 -3.42
C GLY A 196 18.41 -14.12 -2.18
N TYR A 197 17.79 -14.50 -1.06
CA TYR A 197 18.47 -14.73 0.20
C TYR A 197 17.82 -15.88 0.96
N THR A 198 18.52 -16.41 1.95
CA THR A 198 17.99 -17.42 2.86
C THR A 198 17.96 -16.83 4.26
N THR A 199 16.85 -17.01 4.95
CA THR A 199 16.67 -16.60 6.36
C THR A 199 16.29 -17.80 7.20
N VAL A 200 16.42 -17.64 8.52
CA VAL A 200 16.05 -18.67 9.49
C VAL A 200 14.82 -18.27 10.28
N TYR A 201 13.94 -19.23 10.49
CA TYR A 201 12.72 -19.04 11.25
C TYR A 201 12.75 -19.90 12.50
N ARG A 202 12.19 -19.35 13.57
CA ARG A 202 12.03 -20.05 14.83
C ARG A 202 10.60 -20.52 14.96
N GLN A 203 10.41 -21.73 15.45
CA GLN A 203 9.09 -22.15 15.92
C GLN A 203 8.68 -21.29 17.13
N PHE A 204 7.37 -21.14 17.33
CA PHE A 204 6.81 -20.43 18.48
C PHE A 204 7.45 -20.92 19.79
N ASN A 205 7.83 -20.00 20.67
CA ASN A 205 8.55 -20.24 21.93
C ASN A 205 9.95 -20.90 21.82
N THR A 206 10.57 -20.96 20.65
CA THR A 206 11.96 -21.43 20.54
C THR A 206 12.95 -20.31 20.91
N PRO A 207 13.84 -20.51 21.92
CA PRO A 207 14.83 -19.50 22.29
C PRO A 207 15.80 -19.17 21.15
N TRP A 208 16.28 -17.92 21.09
CA TRP A 208 17.17 -17.43 20.03
C TRP A 208 18.55 -18.11 19.99
N TYR A 209 18.94 -18.81 21.05
CA TYR A 209 20.19 -19.58 21.12
C TYR A 209 20.03 -21.05 20.71
N ALA A 210 18.80 -21.53 20.50
CA ALA A 210 18.52 -22.92 20.16
C ALA A 210 18.69 -23.19 18.65
N VAL A 211 19.84 -22.82 18.09
CA VAL A 211 20.15 -22.78 16.65
C VAL A 211 19.84 -24.07 15.90
N LYS A 212 19.96 -25.23 16.58
CA LYS A 212 19.67 -26.55 15.98
C LYS A 212 18.18 -26.79 15.71
N LYS A 213 17.29 -26.03 16.36
CA LYS A 213 15.83 -26.13 16.21
C LYS A 213 15.25 -25.15 15.18
N PHE A 214 16.09 -24.34 14.54
CA PHE A 214 15.61 -23.36 13.59
C PHE A 214 15.26 -24.02 12.26
N GLY A 215 14.13 -23.56 11.70
CA GLY A 215 13.76 -23.80 10.32
C GLY A 215 14.47 -22.80 9.40
N ARG A 216 14.35 -23.04 8.10
CA ARG A 216 14.94 -22.22 7.07
C ARG A 216 13.88 -21.94 6.01
N SER A 217 13.88 -20.73 5.47
CA SER A 217 13.14 -20.47 4.24
C SER A 217 13.95 -19.56 3.33
N SER A 218 13.72 -19.77 2.05
CA SER A 218 14.49 -19.16 0.99
C SER A 218 13.59 -18.26 0.17
N HIS A 219 14.12 -17.09 -0.12
CA HIS A 219 13.45 -16.00 -0.80
C HIS A 219 14.16 -15.79 -2.13
N THR A 220 13.39 -15.77 -3.20
CA THR A 220 13.89 -15.46 -4.55
C THR A 220 14.18 -13.96 -4.68
N GLY A 221 14.87 -13.56 -5.75
CA GLY A 221 15.02 -12.14 -6.07
C GLY A 221 13.69 -11.40 -6.25
N ASN A 222 12.63 -12.09 -6.68
CA ASN A 222 11.28 -11.50 -6.75
C ASN A 222 10.75 -11.11 -5.37
N ASN A 223 11.01 -11.93 -4.35
CA ASN A 223 10.63 -11.62 -2.97
C ASN A 223 11.38 -10.39 -2.45
N VAL A 224 12.66 -10.22 -2.83
CA VAL A 224 13.45 -9.03 -2.48
C VAL A 224 12.87 -7.76 -3.11
N ARG A 225 12.49 -7.81 -4.39
CA ARG A 225 11.82 -6.67 -5.05
C ARG A 225 10.51 -6.33 -4.35
N GLN A 226 9.70 -7.35 -4.06
CA GLN A 226 8.40 -7.18 -3.40
C GLN A 226 8.56 -6.52 -2.03
N GLU A 227 9.52 -6.97 -1.22
CA GLU A 227 9.84 -6.38 0.08
C GLU A 227 10.26 -4.91 -0.03
N LYS A 228 11.09 -4.56 -1.02
CA LYS A 228 11.52 -3.17 -1.27
C LYS A 228 10.35 -2.27 -1.65
N ILE A 229 9.52 -2.70 -2.60
CA ILE A 229 8.31 -1.97 -3.02
C ILE A 229 7.38 -1.79 -1.83
N TYR A 230 7.04 -2.87 -1.12
CA TYR A 230 6.16 -2.81 0.03
C TYR A 230 6.66 -1.82 1.09
N LYS A 231 7.94 -1.90 1.49
CA LYS A 231 8.52 -0.99 2.49
C LYS A 231 8.47 0.47 2.01
N MET A 232 8.80 0.72 0.75
CA MET A 232 8.80 2.07 0.19
C MET A 232 7.40 2.69 0.16
N ILE A 233 6.40 1.94 -0.33
CA ILE A 233 5.01 2.40 -0.41
C ILE A 233 4.40 2.54 0.99
N SER A 234 4.61 1.58 1.89
CA SER A 234 4.12 1.63 3.27
C SER A 234 4.66 2.84 4.05
N GLN A 235 5.95 3.16 3.88
CA GLN A 235 6.55 4.36 4.47
C GLN A 235 5.92 5.63 3.92
N LEU A 236 5.64 5.68 2.61
CA LEU A 236 4.98 6.82 1.98
C LEU A 236 3.56 7.00 2.52
N LYS A 237 2.75 5.94 2.53
CA LYS A 237 1.39 5.93 3.10
C LYS A 237 1.37 6.42 4.54
N TRP A 238 2.29 5.93 5.37
CA TRP A 238 2.40 6.38 6.76
C TRP A 238 2.74 7.87 6.88
N GLN A 239 3.62 8.39 6.02
CA GLN A 239 3.96 9.81 6.00
C GLN A 239 2.79 10.67 5.53
N ILE A 240 2.07 10.23 4.50
CA ILE A 240 0.86 10.89 3.99
C ILE A 240 -0.19 10.97 5.10
N LEU A 241 -0.55 9.86 5.73
CA LEU A 241 -1.58 9.84 6.76
C LEU A 241 -1.21 10.73 7.95
N LYS A 242 0.05 10.71 8.38
CA LYS A 242 0.53 11.63 9.43
C LYS A 242 0.40 13.09 9.03
N GLU A 243 0.59 13.45 7.76
CA GLU A 243 0.40 14.84 7.30
C GLU A 243 -1.08 15.23 7.28
N ILE A 244 -1.95 14.34 6.77
CA ILE A 244 -3.42 14.53 6.77
C ILE A 244 -3.92 14.78 8.19
N ARG A 245 -3.50 13.95 9.15
CA ARG A 245 -3.89 14.04 10.57
C ARG A 245 -3.48 15.32 11.29
N LYS A 246 -2.52 16.09 10.77
CA LYS A 246 -2.22 17.40 11.34
C LYS A 246 -3.37 18.38 11.13
N THR A 247 -4.25 18.11 10.17
CA THR A 247 -5.32 19.02 9.72
C THR A 247 -6.69 18.42 10.00
N TYR A 248 -6.89 17.17 9.63
CA TYR A 248 -8.16 16.47 9.71
C TYR A 248 -8.20 15.51 10.90
N SER A 249 -9.37 15.37 11.49
CA SER A 249 -9.68 14.21 12.34
C SER A 249 -9.84 13.00 11.42
N VAL A 250 -9.11 11.92 11.72
CA VAL A 250 -9.20 10.68 10.94
C VAL A 250 -9.76 9.59 11.84
N TYR A 251 -10.98 9.15 11.59
CA TYR A 251 -11.73 8.29 12.51
C TYR A 251 -11.13 6.90 12.62
N PHE A 252 -10.81 6.24 11.49
CA PHE A 252 -10.16 4.92 11.55
C PHE A 252 -8.88 4.94 12.38
N TRP A 253 -8.12 6.03 12.31
CA TRP A 253 -6.91 6.17 13.12
C TRP A 253 -7.24 6.16 14.62
N GLU A 254 -8.26 6.93 15.02
CA GLU A 254 -8.69 7.00 16.42
C GLU A 254 -9.21 5.64 16.91
N ASP A 255 -9.81 4.85 16.01
CA ASP A 255 -10.20 3.45 16.26
C ASP A 255 -9.01 2.49 16.29
N GLY A 256 -7.78 2.96 16.06
CA GLY A 256 -6.60 2.11 16.09
C GLY A 256 -6.41 1.25 14.83
N ILE A 257 -6.95 1.68 13.69
CA ILE A 257 -6.75 1.07 12.37
C ILE A 257 -6.14 2.09 11.39
N PHE A 258 -5.18 1.64 10.58
CA PHE A 258 -4.70 2.44 9.47
C PHE A 258 -5.78 2.47 8.39
N THR A 259 -6.15 3.67 7.92
CA THR A 259 -7.14 3.88 6.86
C THR A 259 -6.97 2.93 5.66
N PRO A 260 -8.06 2.36 5.11
CA PRO A 260 -7.98 1.59 3.89
C PRO A 260 -7.46 2.44 2.73
N THR A 261 -6.79 1.77 1.78
CA THR A 261 -6.08 2.46 0.68
C THR A 261 -6.34 1.82 -0.67
N PHE A 262 -6.31 2.68 -1.70
CA PHE A 262 -6.29 2.25 -3.09
C PHE A 262 -5.10 2.88 -3.81
N GLU A 263 -4.29 2.07 -4.48
CA GLU A 263 -3.12 2.53 -5.24
C GLU A 263 -3.37 2.42 -6.73
N THR A 264 -3.31 3.55 -7.44
CA THR A 264 -3.53 3.55 -8.90
C THR A 264 -2.22 3.74 -9.63
N TYR A 265 -1.92 2.78 -10.50
CA TYR A 265 -0.73 2.75 -11.33
C TYR A 265 -1.07 2.91 -12.82
N SER A 266 -0.16 3.54 -13.56
CA SER A 266 -0.11 3.52 -15.03
C SER A 266 1.06 2.67 -15.52
N THR A 267 0.83 1.98 -16.63
CA THR A 267 1.88 1.21 -17.32
C THR A 267 1.66 1.22 -18.83
N ASN A 268 2.69 0.88 -19.60
CA ASN A 268 2.57 0.50 -21.02
C ASN A 268 2.80 -1.00 -21.23
N ILE A 269 2.97 -1.77 -20.15
CA ILE A 269 3.14 -3.22 -20.20
C ILE A 269 1.77 -3.86 -20.40
N ARG A 270 1.68 -4.75 -21.38
CA ARG A 270 0.42 -5.45 -21.68
C ARG A 270 0.13 -6.52 -20.63
N PRO A 271 -1.14 -6.66 -20.21
CA PRO A 271 -1.59 -7.87 -19.54
C PRO A 271 -1.21 -9.09 -20.38
N SER A 272 -0.63 -10.09 -19.72
CA SER A 272 -0.12 -11.29 -20.38
C SER A 272 -0.16 -12.48 -19.44
N ASN A 273 -0.51 -13.64 -19.99
CA ASN A 273 -0.45 -14.92 -19.27
C ASN A 273 0.96 -15.55 -19.31
N GLU A 274 1.94 -14.86 -19.90
CA GLU A 274 3.33 -15.31 -19.87
C GLU A 274 3.85 -15.33 -18.44
N ARG A 275 4.35 -16.50 -18.03
CA ARG A 275 4.83 -16.75 -16.67
C ARG A 275 5.81 -15.68 -16.17
N ARG A 276 6.74 -15.23 -17.01
CA ARG A 276 7.75 -14.20 -16.62
C ARG A 276 7.10 -12.84 -16.32
N ASN A 277 6.04 -12.48 -17.02
CA ASN A 277 5.32 -11.23 -16.78
C ASN A 277 4.50 -11.33 -15.49
N LEU A 278 3.86 -12.48 -15.25
CA LEU A 278 3.17 -12.76 -13.99
C LEU A 278 4.12 -12.74 -12.79
N GLU A 279 5.33 -13.30 -12.93
CA GLU A 279 6.38 -13.25 -11.90
C GLU A 279 6.85 -11.82 -11.62
N PHE A 280 6.94 -10.96 -12.66
CA PHE A 280 7.23 -9.54 -12.48
C PHE A 280 6.11 -8.83 -11.68
N TRP A 281 4.84 -9.01 -12.06
CA TRP A 281 3.73 -8.35 -11.37
C TRP A 281 3.58 -8.82 -9.92
N ASP A 282 3.75 -10.13 -9.65
CA ASP A 282 3.83 -10.69 -8.30
C ASP A 282 4.94 -10.02 -7.47
N SER A 283 6.11 -9.81 -8.08
CA SER A 283 7.24 -9.09 -7.46
C SER A 283 6.98 -7.60 -7.19
N MET A 284 5.95 -7.02 -7.81
CA MET A 284 5.48 -5.64 -7.54
C MET A 284 4.37 -5.59 -6.49
N SER A 285 4.05 -6.72 -5.85
CA SER A 285 2.92 -6.89 -4.92
C SER A 285 1.54 -6.82 -5.58
N PHE A 286 1.45 -7.05 -6.89
CA PHE A 286 0.19 -7.28 -7.57
C PHE A 286 0.01 -8.79 -7.67
N ASP A 287 -1.04 -9.32 -7.04
CA ASP A 287 -1.30 -10.77 -7.03
C ASP A 287 -1.22 -11.34 -8.46
N ARG A 288 -0.78 -12.59 -8.59
CA ARG A 288 -0.81 -13.34 -9.86
C ARG A 288 -2.23 -13.45 -10.43
N VAL A 289 -3.24 -13.26 -9.57
CA VAL A 289 -4.66 -13.32 -9.90
C VAL A 289 -5.30 -11.93 -9.86
N ALA A 290 -4.84 -11.05 -10.75
CA ALA A 290 -5.48 -9.75 -10.95
C ALA A 290 -6.74 -9.90 -11.83
N ASP A 291 -7.81 -9.22 -11.47
CA ASP A 291 -9.04 -9.17 -12.26
C ASP A 291 -8.83 -8.21 -13.44
N TYR A 292 -8.67 -8.77 -14.64
CA TYR A 292 -8.50 -7.99 -15.86
C TYR A 292 -9.86 -7.62 -16.46
N ALA A 293 -10.08 -6.32 -16.65
CA ALA A 293 -11.22 -5.76 -17.38
C ALA A 293 -10.75 -5.26 -18.76
N PRO A 294 -10.93 -6.03 -19.85
CA PRO A 294 -10.38 -5.71 -21.17
C PRO A 294 -10.87 -4.37 -21.73
N THR A 295 -12.15 -4.05 -21.54
CA THR A 295 -12.78 -2.80 -22.01
C THR A 295 -12.12 -1.54 -21.45
N TYR A 296 -11.65 -1.62 -20.22
CA TYR A 296 -11.00 -0.51 -19.52
C TYR A 296 -9.49 -0.62 -19.51
N ASN A 297 -8.98 -1.72 -20.06
CA ASN A 297 -7.60 -2.15 -19.92
C ASN A 297 -7.02 -1.93 -18.51
N ALA A 298 -7.80 -2.34 -17.52
CA ALA A 298 -7.47 -2.17 -16.12
C ALA A 298 -7.38 -3.53 -15.46
N CYS A 299 -6.35 -3.72 -14.63
CA CYS A 299 -6.22 -4.87 -13.75
C CYS A 299 -6.41 -4.41 -12.32
N VAL A 300 -7.32 -5.04 -11.58
CA VAL A 300 -7.51 -4.81 -10.13
C VAL A 300 -6.84 -5.95 -9.38
N CYS A 301 -6.00 -5.58 -8.42
CA CYS A 301 -5.18 -6.48 -7.64
C CYS A 301 -5.66 -6.44 -6.19
N TRP A 302 -6.10 -7.60 -5.71
CA TRP A 302 -6.55 -7.78 -4.34
C TRP A 302 -5.36 -8.10 -3.43
N ASP A 303 -5.10 -7.27 -2.41
CA ASP A 303 -4.07 -7.56 -1.41
C ASP A 303 -4.72 -8.13 -0.15
N TYR A 304 -4.79 -9.46 -0.08
CA TYR A 304 -5.27 -10.20 1.08
C TYR A 304 -4.21 -10.32 2.20
N LYS A 305 -3.01 -9.72 2.03
CA LYS A 305 -1.89 -9.86 2.95
C LYS A 305 -1.59 -8.53 3.65
N HIS A 306 -2.55 -8.04 4.42
CA HIS A 306 -2.45 -6.84 5.25
C HIS A 306 -2.29 -7.20 6.73
N GLY A 307 -1.69 -6.28 7.51
CA GLY A 307 -1.56 -6.43 8.97
C GLY A 307 -2.90 -6.32 9.70
N GLU A 308 -2.96 -6.77 10.96
CA GLU A 308 -4.16 -6.71 11.82
C GLU A 308 -4.67 -5.26 12.04
N ASN A 309 -3.74 -4.29 12.04
CA ASN A 309 -4.03 -2.87 12.17
C ASN A 309 -3.94 -2.11 10.83
N GLU A 310 -3.81 -2.81 9.71
CA GLU A 310 -3.81 -2.23 8.37
C GLU A 310 -5.20 -2.40 7.77
N GLY A 311 -5.88 -1.30 7.47
CA GLY A 311 -7.13 -1.32 6.73
C GLY A 311 -6.92 -1.88 5.33
N LEU A 312 -8.00 -2.35 4.72
CA LEU A 312 -7.94 -3.06 3.44
C LEU A 312 -7.19 -2.25 2.37
N ARG A 313 -6.35 -2.96 1.60
CA ARG A 313 -5.56 -2.40 0.52
C ARG A 313 -5.96 -3.04 -0.80
N LEU A 314 -6.24 -2.20 -1.79
CA LEU A 314 -6.32 -2.61 -3.18
C LEU A 314 -5.36 -1.79 -4.02
N SER A 315 -5.06 -2.30 -5.20
CA SER A 315 -4.32 -1.57 -6.20
C SER A 315 -4.89 -1.87 -7.57
N ALA A 316 -4.71 -0.96 -8.51
CA ALA A 316 -4.98 -1.23 -9.89
C ALA A 316 -3.86 -0.68 -10.76
N PHE A 317 -3.61 -1.36 -11.86
CA PHE A 317 -2.78 -0.82 -12.93
C PHE A 317 -3.59 -0.75 -14.22
N CYS A 318 -3.55 0.40 -14.86
CA CYS A 318 -4.19 0.63 -16.14
C CYS A 318 -3.10 0.76 -17.21
N GLY A 319 -3.23 0.01 -18.30
CA GLY A 319 -2.35 0.21 -19.43
C GLY A 319 -2.81 1.40 -20.26
N GLY A 320 -1.85 2.22 -20.71
CA GLY A 320 -2.12 3.45 -21.44
C GLY A 320 -2.85 3.27 -22.78
N ASN A 321 -3.28 4.42 -23.30
CA ASN A 321 -4.24 4.59 -24.39
C ASN A 321 -3.91 3.81 -25.69
N TYR A 322 -4.85 2.98 -26.17
CA TYR A 322 -4.70 2.06 -27.31
C TYR A 322 -4.86 2.74 -28.68
N SER A 323 -5.39 3.98 -28.72
CA SER A 323 -5.53 4.80 -29.92
C SER A 323 -5.98 6.22 -29.54
N LYS A 324 -5.89 7.21 -30.44
CA LYS A 324 -6.38 8.58 -30.13
C LYS A 324 -7.87 8.65 -29.74
N ASP A 325 -8.64 7.60 -30.03
CA ASP A 325 -10.09 7.58 -29.83
C ASP A 325 -10.52 6.71 -28.62
N ASP A 326 -9.58 6.01 -27.96
CA ASP A 326 -9.87 5.10 -26.84
C ASP A 326 -9.71 5.80 -25.47
N HIS A 327 -10.76 6.47 -25.04
CA HIS A 327 -10.78 7.25 -23.80
C HIS A 327 -11.12 6.42 -22.55
N LEU A 328 -11.57 5.18 -22.72
CA LEU A 328 -12.05 4.34 -21.61
C LEU A 328 -10.95 3.99 -20.59
N PRO A 329 -9.70 3.66 -21.00
CA PRO A 329 -8.64 3.41 -20.04
C PRO A 329 -8.27 4.63 -19.21
N GLU A 330 -8.36 5.85 -19.77
CA GLU A 330 -8.09 7.08 -19.03
C GLU A 330 -9.18 7.39 -18.01
N ILE A 331 -10.45 7.18 -18.38
CA ILE A 331 -11.59 7.31 -17.46
C ILE A 331 -11.48 6.28 -16.34
N ALA A 332 -11.28 5.01 -16.69
CA ALA A 332 -11.10 3.96 -15.69
C ALA A 332 -9.91 4.25 -14.78
N HIS A 333 -8.78 4.69 -15.35
CA HIS A 333 -7.62 5.08 -14.57
C HIS A 333 -7.94 6.19 -13.56
N HIS A 334 -8.89 7.09 -13.81
CA HIS A 334 -9.27 8.15 -12.86
C HIS A 334 -10.32 7.70 -11.83
N ASP A 335 -11.27 6.85 -12.26
CA ASP A 335 -12.49 6.55 -11.50
C ASP A 335 -12.47 5.18 -10.82
N ILE A 336 -11.49 4.31 -11.14
CA ILE A 336 -11.48 2.93 -10.63
C ILE A 336 -11.47 2.87 -9.11
N SER A 337 -10.74 3.77 -8.45
CA SER A 337 -10.67 3.78 -6.99
C SER A 337 -11.98 4.29 -6.36
N ASP A 338 -12.76 5.12 -7.07
CA ASP A 338 -14.05 5.61 -6.61
C ASP A 338 -15.08 4.47 -6.52
N ILE A 339 -14.97 3.48 -7.43
CA ILE A 339 -15.79 2.26 -7.42
C ILE A 339 -15.53 1.47 -6.14
N TYR A 340 -14.26 1.27 -5.78
CA TYR A 340 -13.86 0.43 -4.65
C TYR A 340 -13.84 1.14 -3.30
N GLY A 341 -13.77 2.47 -3.26
CA GLY A 341 -13.66 3.23 -2.01
C GLY A 341 -14.81 2.95 -1.02
N GLY A 342 -16.05 2.83 -1.53
CA GLY A 342 -17.21 2.47 -0.70
C GLY A 342 -17.09 1.10 -0.06
N TYR A 343 -16.71 0.09 -0.85
CA TYR A 343 -16.48 -1.27 -0.36
C TYR A 343 -15.37 -1.31 0.69
N LEU A 344 -14.22 -0.67 0.41
CA LEU A 344 -13.06 -0.67 1.30
C LEU A 344 -13.36 -0.06 2.67
N THR A 345 -14.06 1.08 2.69
CA THR A 345 -14.45 1.74 3.93
C THR A 345 -15.49 0.93 4.68
N ALA A 346 -16.52 0.41 4.01
CA ALA A 346 -17.55 -0.40 4.65
C ALA A 346 -16.98 -1.67 5.29
N ALA A 347 -16.15 -2.42 4.56
CA ALA A 347 -15.54 -3.65 5.08
C ALA A 347 -14.55 -3.37 6.22
N THR A 348 -13.83 -2.24 6.19
CA THR A 348 -12.96 -1.84 7.31
C THR A 348 -13.78 -1.42 8.54
N LEU A 349 -14.91 -0.73 8.34
CA LEU A 349 -15.85 -0.37 9.41
C LEU A 349 -16.46 -1.61 10.08
N GLU A 350 -16.86 -2.60 9.29
CA GLU A 350 -17.39 -3.88 9.80
C GLU A 350 -16.36 -4.56 10.72
N TYR A 351 -15.10 -4.62 10.29
CA TYR A 351 -14.01 -5.15 11.12
C TYR A 351 -13.82 -4.38 12.44
N VAL A 352 -13.92 -3.04 12.42
CA VAL A 352 -13.89 -2.23 13.67
C VAL A 352 -15.07 -2.59 14.57
N ALA A 353 -16.28 -2.67 14.01
CA ALA A 353 -17.49 -2.97 14.76
C ALA A 353 -17.43 -4.34 15.42
N ASP A 354 -17.02 -5.39 14.68
CA ASP A 354 -16.88 -6.75 15.20
C ASP A 354 -15.87 -6.83 16.35
N ARG A 355 -14.73 -6.16 16.20
CA ARG A 355 -13.72 -6.06 17.25
C ARG A 355 -14.29 -5.42 18.51
N ASP A 356 -15.00 -4.30 18.36
CA ASP A 356 -15.51 -3.54 19.50
C ASP A 356 -16.66 -4.26 20.20
N ILE A 357 -17.53 -4.96 19.45
CA ILE A 357 -18.54 -5.88 20.00
C ILE A 357 -17.88 -6.99 20.81
N ALA A 358 -16.83 -7.62 20.29
CA ALA A 358 -16.11 -8.67 21.01
C ALA A 358 -15.47 -8.17 22.31
N ILE A 359 -14.89 -6.95 22.30
CA ILE A 359 -14.33 -6.31 23.50
C ILE A 359 -15.44 -6.05 24.53
N CYS A 360 -16.60 -5.53 24.10
CA CYS A 360 -17.74 -5.27 24.99
C CYS A 360 -18.27 -6.56 25.62
N ASN A 361 -18.48 -7.61 24.82
CA ASN A 361 -18.96 -8.91 25.32
C ASN A 361 -18.01 -9.51 26.37
N LYS A 362 -16.69 -9.41 26.16
CA LYS A 362 -15.70 -9.88 27.12
C LYS A 362 -15.73 -9.13 28.45
N LYS A 363 -15.99 -7.82 28.44
CA LYS A 363 -16.12 -7.02 29.66
C LYS A 363 -17.37 -7.39 30.45
N ASN A 364 -18.49 -7.62 29.77
CA ASN A 364 -19.74 -8.04 30.41
C ASN A 364 -19.58 -9.40 31.09
N GLN A 365 -18.93 -10.37 30.43
CA GLN A 365 -18.63 -11.69 31.01
C GLN A 365 -17.65 -11.68 32.20
N GLN A 366 -16.87 -10.61 32.39
CA GLN A 366 -15.99 -10.45 33.56
C GLN A 366 -16.66 -9.70 34.72
N SER A 367 -17.86 -9.17 34.48
CA SER A 367 -18.65 -8.41 35.46
C SER A 367 -19.73 -9.25 36.13
N ASP A 368 -20.00 -10.44 35.59
CA ASP A 368 -20.79 -11.54 36.17
C ASP A 368 -19.86 -12.58 36.80
#